data_AF-A0A432JHW6-F1
#
_entry.id   AF-A0A432JHW6-F1
#
_cell.length_a   1.000
_cell.length_b   1.000
_cell.length_c   1.000
_cell.angle_alpha   90.00
_cell.angle_beta   90.00
_cell.angle_gamma   90.00
#
_symmetry.space_group_name_H-M   'P 1'
#
loop_
_entity.id
_entity.type
_entity.pdbx_description
1 polymer ?
#
loop_
_entity_poly.entity_id
_entity_poly.type
_entity_poly.pdbx_seq_one_letter_code
_entity_poly.pdbx_strand_id
1 'polypeptide(L)'
;PLGYRSPSWELSEHSLEILTDHGFIYDSSLMGDDAPYIVDSPANGKTIVELPIHWLLDDAPNFVYAPVANRLGPMRNPDEVYGTWAAEFEGLYRYGRAFTLTMHPQYIGRPGRLLIGERLIEHIKSFPNVEFMRAIDVAKMWV
;
A
#
# COMPACT_ATOMS: atom_id res chain seq x y z
N PRO A 1 -11.79 -8.74 11.42
CA PRO A 1 -11.30 -8.23 10.11
C PRO A 1 -10.74 -9.40 9.32
N LEU A 2 -10.59 -9.28 8.00
CA LEU A 2 -9.99 -10.33 7.16
C LEU A 2 -8.62 -9.93 6.57
N GLY A 3 -8.21 -8.69 6.82
CA GLY A 3 -6.97 -8.10 6.32
C GLY A 3 -6.15 -7.48 7.42
N TYR A 4 -4.84 -7.58 7.30
CA TYR A 4 -3.86 -6.97 8.19
C TYR A 4 -2.86 -6.12 7.40
N ARG A 5 -2.24 -5.17 8.10
CA ARG A 5 -1.07 -4.42 7.67
C ARG A 5 -0.28 -4.05 8.91
N SER A 6 0.99 -4.42 8.94
CA SER A 6 1.82 -4.23 10.11
C SER A 6 2.13 -2.76 10.36
N PRO A 7 2.13 -2.30 11.61
CA PRO A 7 2.69 -1.00 11.96
C PRO A 7 4.13 -0.88 11.45
N SER A 8 4.43 0.21 10.74
CA SER A 8 5.73 0.45 10.09
C SER A 8 6.14 -0.61 9.05
N TRP A 9 5.21 -1.48 8.64
CA TRP A 9 5.44 -2.56 7.67
C TRP A 9 6.48 -3.60 8.06
N GLU A 10 6.70 -3.76 9.38
CA GLU A 10 7.64 -4.75 9.90
C GLU A 10 6.88 -5.98 10.41
N LEU A 11 7.13 -7.13 9.80
CA LEU A 11 6.64 -8.42 10.31
C LEU A 11 7.74 -9.13 11.09
N SER A 12 7.34 -9.84 12.14
CA SER A 12 8.18 -10.85 12.78
C SER A 12 8.03 -12.20 12.08
N GLU A 13 8.95 -13.12 12.38
CA GLU A 13 8.88 -14.51 11.90
C GLU A 13 7.59 -15.26 12.31
N HIS A 14 6.89 -14.78 13.33
CA HIS A 14 5.63 -15.35 13.84
C HIS A 14 4.37 -14.67 13.29
N SER A 15 4.50 -13.56 12.56
CA SER A 15 3.33 -12.74 12.21
C SER A 15 2.36 -13.47 11.30
N LEU A 16 2.85 -14.12 10.24
CA LEU A 16 2.00 -14.84 9.29
C LEU A 16 1.30 -16.05 9.91
N GLU A 17 1.98 -16.74 10.84
CA GLU A 17 1.39 -17.83 11.62
C GLU A 17 0.19 -17.33 12.43
N ILE A 18 0.39 -16.27 13.22
CA ILE A 18 -0.66 -15.68 14.04
C ILE A 18 -1.84 -15.23 13.15
N LEU A 19 -1.57 -14.53 12.04
CA LEU A 19 -2.63 -14.06 11.14
C LEU A 19 -3.46 -15.22 10.57
N THR A 20 -2.79 -16.26 10.07
CA THR A 20 -3.46 -17.43 9.48
C THR A 20 -4.17 -18.30 10.52
N ASP A 21 -3.72 -18.32 11.77
CA ASP A 21 -4.41 -18.98 12.88
C ASP A 21 -5.67 -18.24 13.33
N HIS A 22 -5.69 -16.91 13.16
CA HIS A 22 -6.85 -16.07 13.47
C HIS A 22 -7.78 -15.83 12.27
N GLY A 23 -7.57 -16.50 11.14
CA GLY A 23 -8.47 -16.47 9.98
C GLY A 23 -8.38 -15.21 9.13
N PHE A 24 -7.25 -14.49 9.18
CA PHE A 24 -6.95 -13.46 8.18
C PHE A 24 -6.67 -14.11 6.84
N ILE A 25 -7.17 -13.51 5.76
CA ILE A 25 -7.01 -14.04 4.40
C ILE A 25 -5.98 -13.25 3.60
N TYR A 26 -5.64 -12.03 4.03
CA TYR A 26 -4.59 -11.25 3.42
C TYR A 26 -3.77 -10.41 4.40
N ASP A 27 -2.50 -10.20 4.04
CA ASP A 27 -1.61 -9.18 4.59
C ASP A 27 -1.27 -8.15 3.51
N SER A 28 -0.79 -6.99 3.93
CA SER A 28 -0.35 -5.91 3.03
C SER A 28 0.82 -5.17 3.66
N SER A 29 1.89 -5.90 3.94
CA SER A 29 3.09 -5.43 4.65
C SER A 29 4.39 -5.81 3.94
N LEU A 30 4.36 -6.74 2.99
CA LEU A 30 5.54 -7.23 2.29
C LEU A 30 5.68 -6.55 0.92
N MET A 31 6.87 -6.67 0.34
CA MET A 31 7.28 -5.96 -0.89
C MET A 31 7.94 -6.93 -1.91
N GLY A 32 7.51 -8.20 -1.92
CA GLY A 32 8.16 -9.26 -2.69
C GLY A 32 7.87 -9.24 -4.19
N ASP A 33 6.82 -8.55 -4.62
CA ASP A 33 6.38 -8.40 -6.01
C ASP A 33 5.56 -7.10 -6.17
N ASP A 34 5.20 -6.75 -7.39
CA ASP A 34 4.30 -5.65 -7.76
C ASP A 34 2.86 -6.14 -8.03
N ALA A 35 2.66 -7.45 -8.19
CA ALA A 35 1.35 -8.08 -8.23
C ALA A 35 1.03 -8.73 -6.88
N PRO A 36 -0.24 -8.88 -6.48
CA PRO A 36 -0.59 -9.73 -5.35
C PRO A 36 -0.02 -11.14 -5.53
N TYR A 37 0.33 -11.80 -4.44
CA TYR A 37 0.93 -13.13 -4.47
C TYR A 37 0.56 -13.92 -3.22
N ILE A 38 0.78 -15.24 -3.25
CA ILE A 38 0.51 -16.12 -2.11
C ILE A 38 1.81 -16.29 -1.32
N VAL A 39 1.72 -16.17 -0.01
CA VAL A 39 2.84 -16.37 0.93
C VAL A 39 2.54 -17.56 1.82
N ASP A 40 3.51 -18.47 1.92
CA ASP A 40 3.45 -19.59 2.84
C ASP A 40 3.75 -19.12 4.27
N SER A 41 2.94 -19.59 5.22
CA SER A 41 3.21 -19.48 6.66
C SER A 41 4.08 -20.68 7.08
N PRO A 42 5.38 -20.49 7.34
CA PRO A 42 6.31 -21.62 7.51
C PRO A 42 5.98 -22.49 8.73
N ALA A 43 5.35 -21.91 9.75
CA ALA A 43 5.12 -22.57 11.03
C ALA A 43 3.92 -23.54 11.05
N ASN A 44 2.89 -23.27 10.22
CA ASN A 44 1.62 -24.02 10.26
C ASN A 44 1.18 -24.57 8.89
N GLY A 45 1.96 -24.37 7.83
CA GLY A 45 1.67 -24.89 6.49
C GLY A 45 0.43 -24.28 5.82
N LYS A 46 -0.09 -23.18 6.36
CA LYS A 46 -1.16 -22.39 5.75
C LYS A 46 -0.57 -21.35 4.80
N THR A 47 -1.44 -20.71 4.01
CA THR A 47 -1.06 -19.63 3.11
C THR A 47 -1.90 -18.39 3.39
N ILE A 48 -1.38 -17.23 2.98
CA ILE A 48 -2.07 -15.94 3.04
C ILE A 48 -1.80 -15.17 1.76
N VAL A 49 -2.78 -14.39 1.29
CA VAL A 49 -2.57 -13.50 0.14
C VAL A 49 -1.82 -12.26 0.59
N GLU A 50 -0.75 -11.89 -0.08
CA GLU A 50 -0.09 -10.61 0.10
C GLU A 50 -0.61 -9.62 -0.94
N LEU A 51 -1.00 -8.43 -0.49
CA LEU A 51 -1.22 -7.27 -1.33
C LEU A 51 -0.02 -6.34 -1.18
N PRO A 52 0.98 -6.42 -2.08
CA PRO A 52 2.25 -5.77 -1.84
C PRO A 52 2.10 -4.26 -1.75
N ILE A 53 2.98 -3.71 -0.94
CA ILE A 53 3.17 -2.29 -0.72
C ILE A 53 4.57 -1.90 -1.18
N HIS A 54 4.82 -0.60 -1.33
CA HIS A 54 6.15 -0.05 -1.58
C HIS A 54 6.28 1.30 -0.89
N TRP A 55 7.46 1.60 -0.32
CA TRP A 55 7.75 2.91 0.30
C TRP A 55 7.58 4.10 -0.65
N LEU A 56 7.72 3.85 -1.96
CA LEU A 56 7.42 4.81 -3.01
C LEU A 56 5.95 5.25 -3.00
N LEU A 57 5.04 4.33 -2.68
CA LEU A 57 3.59 4.50 -2.64
C LEU A 57 3.07 4.71 -1.21
N ASP A 58 3.77 5.53 -0.42
CA ASP A 58 3.36 5.95 0.93
C ASP A 58 3.54 7.47 1.13
N ASP A 59 2.57 8.09 1.78
CA ASP A 59 2.59 9.51 2.12
C ASP A 59 3.45 9.82 3.36
N ALA A 60 3.64 8.85 4.26
CA ALA A 60 4.32 9.08 5.54
C ALA A 60 5.81 9.44 5.37
N PRO A 61 6.63 8.70 4.59
CA PRO A 61 8.03 9.04 4.36
C PRO A 61 8.24 10.42 3.73
N ASN A 62 7.23 10.93 3.01
CA ASN A 62 7.29 12.21 2.32
C ASN A 62 6.93 13.39 3.22
N PHE A 63 5.95 13.21 4.12
CA PHE A 63 5.29 14.31 4.80
C PHE A 63 5.40 14.30 6.33
N VAL A 64 5.94 13.24 6.94
CA VAL A 64 6.07 13.16 8.39
C VAL A 64 6.97 14.28 8.92
N TYR A 65 6.50 15.01 9.92
CA TYR A 65 7.32 15.94 10.69
C TYR A 65 6.80 15.96 12.14
N ALA A 66 7.45 15.18 12.99
CA ALA A 66 7.10 14.99 14.40
C ALA A 66 8.37 14.96 15.27
N PRO A 67 8.89 16.14 15.68
CA PRO A 67 10.13 16.24 16.44
C PRO A 67 10.13 15.46 17.76
N VAL A 68 9.01 15.46 18.50
CA VAL A 68 8.85 14.75 19.78
C VAL A 68 9.05 13.24 19.63
N ALA A 69 8.68 12.69 18.46
CA ALA A 69 8.82 11.27 18.15
C ALA A 69 10.13 10.95 17.40
N ASN A 70 11.03 11.93 17.26
CA ASN A 70 12.24 11.84 16.44
C ASN A 70 11.97 11.35 15.00
N ARG A 71 10.84 11.78 14.42
CA ARG A 71 10.47 11.46 13.03
C ARG A 71 10.50 12.73 12.20
N LEU A 72 11.60 12.95 11.50
CA LEU A 72 11.85 14.15 10.70
C LEU A 72 11.93 13.76 9.22
N GLY A 73 10.79 13.75 8.56
CA GLY A 73 10.73 13.54 7.12
C GLY A 73 11.17 14.79 6.33
N PRO A 74 11.40 14.63 5.02
CA PRO A 74 11.93 15.65 4.13
C PRO A 74 10.95 16.81 3.86
N MET A 75 9.68 16.68 4.27
CA MET A 75 8.61 17.63 3.96
C MET A 75 8.54 17.96 2.46
N ARG A 76 8.39 16.93 1.62
CA ARG A 76 8.39 17.08 0.15
C ARG A 76 7.31 18.05 -0.33
N ASN A 77 7.59 18.67 -1.49
CA ASN A 77 6.59 19.38 -2.25
C ASN A 77 5.50 18.38 -2.72
N PRO A 78 4.20 18.64 -2.48
CA PRO A 78 3.12 17.78 -2.95
C PRO A 78 3.16 17.46 -4.45
N ASP A 79 3.57 18.41 -5.30
CA ASP A 79 3.63 18.18 -6.75
C ASP A 79 4.72 17.15 -7.14
N GLU A 80 5.83 17.09 -6.40
CA GLU A 80 6.87 16.07 -6.60
C GLU A 80 6.34 14.68 -6.22
N VAL A 81 5.59 14.59 -5.12
CA VAL A 81 4.99 13.34 -4.67
C VAL A 81 3.93 12.87 -5.66
N TYR A 82 3.07 13.77 -6.15
CA TYR A 82 2.14 13.48 -7.24
C TYR A 82 2.86 12.94 -8.47
N GLY A 83 3.90 13.62 -8.95
CA GLY A 83 4.65 13.22 -10.14
C GLY A 83 5.25 11.82 -9.99
N THR A 84 5.73 11.50 -8.79
CA THR A 84 6.26 10.18 -8.44
C THR A 84 5.17 9.11 -8.51
N TRP A 85 4.02 9.33 -7.87
CA TRP A 85 2.91 8.37 -7.85
C TRP A 85 2.26 8.17 -9.22
N ALA A 86 2.12 9.24 -10.00
CA ALA A 86 1.59 9.15 -11.36
C ALA A 86 2.53 8.35 -12.28
N ALA A 87 3.83 8.64 -12.24
CA ALA A 87 4.82 7.89 -13.02
C ALA A 87 4.85 6.40 -12.63
N GLU A 88 4.75 6.09 -11.34
CA GLU A 88 4.73 4.71 -10.86
C GLU A 88 3.45 3.98 -11.31
N PHE A 89 2.30 4.65 -11.23
CA PHE A 89 1.05 4.10 -11.78
C PHE A 89 1.18 3.77 -13.28
N GLU A 90 1.74 4.67 -14.10
CA GLU A 90 1.94 4.41 -15.53
C GLU A 90 2.86 3.19 -15.78
N GLY A 91 3.90 3.04 -14.95
CA GLY A 91 4.78 1.87 -14.96
C GLY A 91 4.03 0.58 -14.65
N LEU A 92 3.33 0.54 -13.52
CA LEU A 92 2.53 -0.61 -13.09
C LEU A 92 1.43 -0.95 -14.09
N TYR A 93 0.76 0.06 -14.66
CA TYR A 93 -0.24 -0.09 -15.70
C TYR A 93 0.34 -0.77 -16.96
N ARG A 94 1.53 -0.32 -17.41
CA ARG A 94 2.23 -0.93 -18.56
C ARG A 94 2.53 -2.41 -18.34
N TYR A 95 2.84 -2.81 -17.11
CA TYR A 95 3.20 -4.19 -16.76
C TYR A 95 2.01 -5.03 -16.25
N GLY A 96 0.80 -4.46 -16.15
CA GLY A 96 -0.37 -5.15 -15.61
C GLY A 96 -0.16 -5.57 -14.16
N ARG A 97 0.26 -4.64 -13.32
CA ARG A 97 0.56 -4.83 -11.88
C ARG A 97 -0.39 -4.02 -10.99
N ALA A 98 -0.36 -4.28 -9.69
CA ALA A 98 -1.26 -3.62 -8.74
C ALA A 98 -0.69 -2.30 -8.25
N PHE A 99 -1.54 -1.28 -8.17
CA PHE A 99 -1.20 0.02 -7.58
C PHE A 99 -1.76 0.11 -6.15
N THR A 100 -0.92 -0.18 -5.15
CA THR A 100 -1.30 -0.18 -3.73
C THR A 100 -0.80 1.08 -3.03
N LEU A 101 -1.59 2.16 -3.09
CA LEU A 101 -1.26 3.42 -2.41
C LEU A 101 -1.62 3.38 -0.93
N THR A 102 -0.68 3.74 -0.07
CA THR A 102 -0.87 3.90 1.37
C THR A 102 -0.95 5.37 1.75
N MET A 103 -1.97 5.72 2.51
CA MET A 103 -2.22 7.10 2.92
C MET A 103 -2.63 7.16 4.38
N HIS A 104 -2.25 8.24 5.05
CA HIS A 104 -2.59 8.50 6.43
C HIS A 104 -3.36 9.82 6.55
N PRO A 105 -4.51 9.86 7.25
CA PRO A 105 -5.34 11.07 7.34
C PRO A 105 -4.59 12.32 7.81
N GLN A 106 -3.64 12.18 8.74
CA GLN A 106 -2.84 13.29 9.25
C GLN A 106 -1.85 13.88 8.25
N TYR A 107 -1.49 13.13 7.20
CA TYR A 107 -0.55 13.54 6.16
C TYR A 107 -1.28 13.97 4.89
N ILE A 108 -1.90 13.05 4.13
CA ILE A 108 -2.60 13.41 2.88
C ILE A 108 -3.82 14.34 3.11
N GLY A 109 -4.42 14.31 4.30
CA GLY A 109 -5.64 15.08 4.60
C GLY A 109 -5.47 16.60 4.71
N ARG A 110 -4.26 17.14 4.53
CA ARG A 110 -4.05 18.60 4.50
C ARG A 110 -4.59 19.17 3.18
N PRO A 111 -5.21 20.38 3.16
CA PRO A 111 -5.88 20.90 1.96
C PRO A 111 -5.06 20.86 0.67
N GLY A 112 -3.80 21.32 0.70
CA GLY A 112 -2.94 21.29 -0.48
C GLY A 112 -2.57 19.88 -0.95
N ARG A 113 -2.60 18.88 -0.06
CA ARG A 113 -2.30 17.48 -0.37
C ARG A 113 -3.54 16.70 -0.80
N LEU A 114 -4.73 17.12 -0.39
CA LEU A 114 -5.98 16.57 -0.93
C LEU A 114 -6.10 16.83 -2.44
N LEU A 115 -5.65 18.00 -2.91
CA LEU A 115 -5.66 18.35 -4.34
C LEU A 115 -4.82 17.41 -5.19
N ILE A 116 -3.66 16.96 -4.69
CA ILE A 116 -2.86 15.97 -5.43
C ILE A 116 -3.51 14.58 -5.43
N GLY A 117 -4.24 14.22 -4.36
CA GLY A 117 -5.00 12.97 -4.29
C GLY A 117 -6.16 12.95 -5.29
N GLU A 118 -6.91 14.06 -5.39
CA GLU A 118 -7.95 14.25 -6.40
C GLU A 118 -7.36 14.12 -7.82
N ARG A 119 -6.29 14.86 -8.11
CA ARG A 119 -5.60 14.83 -9.40
C ARG A 119 -5.09 13.43 -9.75
N LEU A 120 -4.56 12.68 -8.79
CA LEU A 120 -4.08 11.30 -9.02
C LEU A 120 -5.24 10.37 -9.37
N ILE A 121 -6.37 10.46 -8.66
CA ILE A 121 -7.57 9.66 -8.96
C ILE A 121 -8.08 9.96 -10.37
N GLU A 122 -8.15 11.24 -10.76
CA GLU A 122 -8.55 11.66 -12.11
C GLU A 122 -7.60 11.13 -13.18
N HIS A 123 -6.29 11.22 -12.95
CA HIS A 123 -5.28 10.70 -13.85
C HIS A 123 -5.43 9.18 -14.04
N ILE A 124 -5.54 8.41 -12.96
CA ILE A 124 -5.74 6.95 -13.01
C ILE A 124 -7.01 6.59 -13.80
N LYS A 125 -8.11 7.31 -13.57
CA LYS A 125 -9.39 7.09 -14.27
C LYS A 125 -9.34 7.38 -15.77
N SER A 126 -8.33 8.09 -16.25
CA SER A 126 -8.17 8.37 -17.69
C SER A 126 -7.67 7.15 -18.49
N PHE A 127 -7.18 6.12 -17.81
CA PHE A 127 -6.69 4.88 -18.43
C PHE A 127 -7.82 3.84 -18.51
N PRO A 128 -7.96 3.13 -19.65
CA PRO A 128 -8.95 2.08 -19.80
C PRO A 128 -8.58 0.85 -18.96
N ASN A 129 -9.57 0.01 -18.62
CA ASN A 129 -9.36 -1.26 -17.90
C ASN A 129 -8.72 -1.11 -16.51
N VAL A 130 -9.00 -0.01 -15.81
CA VAL A 130 -8.60 0.21 -14.42
C VAL A 130 -9.83 0.15 -13.53
N GLU A 131 -9.70 -0.55 -12.39
CA GLU A 131 -10.76 -0.64 -11.39
C GLU A 131 -10.22 -0.27 -10.01
N PHE A 132 -10.96 0.59 -9.29
CA PHE A 132 -10.69 0.87 -7.88
C PHE A 132 -11.42 -0.15 -7.03
N MET A 133 -10.66 -1.01 -6.35
CA MET A 133 -11.21 -2.10 -5.55
C MET A 133 -10.88 -1.95 -4.07
N ARG A 134 -11.70 -2.55 -3.21
CA ARG A 134 -11.31 -2.76 -1.81
C ARG A 134 -10.23 -3.84 -1.78
N ALA A 135 -9.23 -3.69 -0.91
CA ALA A 135 -8.18 -4.67 -0.69
C ALA A 135 -8.73 -6.10 -0.51
N ILE A 136 -9.81 -6.25 0.28
CA ILE A 136 -10.46 -7.54 0.50
C ILE A 136 -11.03 -8.19 -0.77
N ASP A 137 -11.49 -7.39 -1.74
CA ASP A 137 -12.03 -7.94 -2.99
C ASP A 137 -10.90 -8.42 -3.90
N VAL A 138 -9.78 -7.69 -3.94
CA VAL A 138 -8.56 -8.14 -4.63
C VAL A 138 -8.05 -9.44 -4.02
N ALA A 139 -7.94 -9.51 -2.70
CA ALA A 139 -7.49 -10.72 -2.01
C ALA A 139 -8.37 -11.94 -2.34
N LYS A 140 -9.69 -11.76 -2.44
CA LYS A 140 -10.64 -12.82 -2.79
C LYS A 140 -10.50 -13.37 -4.21
N MET A 141 -9.80 -12.69 -5.10
CA MET A 141 -9.50 -13.19 -6.44
C MET A 141 -8.38 -14.24 -6.44
N TRP A 142 -7.66 -14.40 -5.32
CA TRP A 142 -6.48 -15.25 -5.16
C TRP A 142 -6.67 -16.44 -4.21
N VAL A 143 -7.84 -16.54 -3.56
CA VAL A 143 -8.23 -17.65 -2.66
C VAL A 143 -9.24 -18.58 -3.31
#